data_AF-A0A0G1WWB9-F1
#
_entry.id   AF-A0A0G1WWB9-F1
#
_cell.length_a   1.000
_cell.length_b   1.000
_cell.length_c   1.000
_cell.angle_alpha   90.00
_cell.angle_beta   90.00
_cell.angle_gamma   90.00
#
_symmetry.space_group_name_H-M   'P 1'
#
loop_
_entity.id
_entity.type
_entity.pdbx_description
1 polymer ?
#
loop_
_entity_poly.entity_id
_entity_poly.type
_entity_poly.pdbx_seq_one_letter_code
_entity_poly.pdbx_strand_id
1 'polypeptide(L)'
;MRAVRRNGRCAVSFCSKSAYATLLIMKRGVTIFWIGLFVLIVLGIGASFFAKAGPNKLDSFAQCIKDSGVIFYGAFWCPHCQNTKKMFGTAQKYLPYIECSTPDGQGQLQICKDKGVTNYPWWTHPATSTVLTGEHTLQELADFSSCTLPK
;
A
#
# COMPACT_ATOMS: atom_id res chain seq x y z
N MET A 1 -37.82 56.09 76.23
CA MET A 1 -38.53 56.48 74.98
C MET A 1 -37.44 56.80 73.96
N ARG A 2 -37.34 56.32 72.72
CA ARG A 2 -38.21 55.62 71.77
C ARG A 2 -37.28 54.80 70.85
N ALA A 3 -37.73 53.64 70.39
CA ALA A 3 -36.99 52.69 69.54
C ALA A 3 -36.92 53.11 68.05
N VAL A 4 -35.91 52.62 67.31
CA VAL A 4 -36.05 52.17 65.90
C VAL A 4 -35.09 51.00 65.62
N ARG A 5 -35.67 49.87 65.16
CA ARG A 5 -34.99 48.72 64.50
C ARG A 5 -34.85 48.97 63.00
N ARG A 6 -33.85 48.35 62.34
CA ARG A 6 -33.96 47.46 61.14
C ARG A 6 -32.55 47.08 60.63
N ASN A 7 -32.24 45.78 60.50
CA ASN A 7 -32.22 44.96 59.26
C ASN A 7 -31.29 45.53 58.16
N GLY A 8 -30.43 44.79 57.47
CA GLY A 8 -30.26 43.35 57.32
C GLY A 8 -29.05 43.02 56.42
N ARG A 9 -28.78 41.73 56.28
CA ARG A 9 -27.76 41.09 55.43
C ARG A 9 -27.82 41.54 53.97
N CYS A 10 -26.69 41.48 53.26
CA CYS A 10 -26.58 40.72 52.01
C CYS A 10 -25.11 40.45 51.64
N ALA A 11 -24.80 39.16 51.46
CA ALA A 11 -23.58 38.65 50.87
C ALA A 11 -23.65 38.79 49.34
N VAL A 12 -22.52 39.04 48.67
CA VAL A 12 -22.37 38.64 47.27
C VAL A 12 -20.93 38.23 46.97
N SER A 13 -20.61 36.99 47.36
CA SER A 13 -19.70 36.16 46.58
C SER A 13 -20.48 35.67 45.36
N PHE A 14 -19.87 35.73 44.17
CA PHE A 14 -20.21 35.08 42.88
C PHE A 14 -20.20 36.07 41.70
N CYS A 15 -19.06 36.19 41.01
CA CYS A 15 -19.05 36.49 39.58
C CYS A 15 -17.70 36.09 38.93
N SER A 16 -17.41 34.78 38.80
CA SER A 16 -16.22 34.31 38.06
C SER A 16 -16.38 32.96 37.34
N LYS A 17 -17.47 32.22 37.55
CA LYS A 17 -17.64 30.89 36.95
C LYS A 17 -18.24 30.87 35.53
N SER A 18 -18.63 32.03 34.97
CA SER A 18 -19.39 32.07 33.72
C SER A 18 -18.54 31.99 32.43
N ALA A 19 -17.32 32.52 32.42
CA ALA A 19 -16.50 32.55 31.19
C ALA A 19 -15.79 31.22 30.87
N TYR A 20 -15.46 30.41 31.87
CA TYR A 20 -14.75 29.14 31.68
C TYR A 20 -15.63 28.02 31.12
N ALA A 21 -16.93 28.03 31.42
CA ALA A 21 -17.86 27.00 30.95
C ALA A 21 -18.06 27.07 29.41
N THR A 22 -18.14 28.27 28.85
CA THR A 22 -18.40 28.48 27.41
C THR A 22 -17.19 28.12 26.54
N LEU A 23 -15.98 28.41 27.00
CA LEU A 23 -14.72 28.04 26.33
C LEU A 23 -14.49 26.51 26.28
N LEU A 24 -14.94 25.77 27.30
CA LEU A 24 -14.88 24.30 27.33
C LEU A 24 -15.90 23.67 26.37
N ILE A 25 -17.09 24.25 26.22
CA ILE A 25 -18.13 23.76 25.30
C ILE A 25 -17.71 23.98 23.83
N MET A 26 -17.14 25.15 23.53
CA MET A 26 -16.65 25.48 22.18
C MET A 26 -15.46 24.60 21.76
N LYS A 27 -14.54 24.30 22.70
CA LYS A 27 -13.45 23.34 22.47
C LYS A 27 -13.96 21.91 22.28
N ARG A 28 -14.96 21.46 23.05
CA ARG A 28 -15.53 20.10 22.90
C ARG A 28 -16.20 19.89 21.55
N GLY A 29 -16.96 20.87 21.05
CA GLY A 29 -17.57 20.79 19.72
C GLY A 29 -16.52 20.71 18.60
N VAL A 30 -15.48 21.54 18.69
CA VAL A 30 -14.35 21.51 17.74
C VAL A 30 -13.58 20.19 17.84
N THR A 31 -13.27 19.69 19.04
CA THR A 31 -12.60 18.41 19.22
C THR A 31 -13.43 17.23 18.72
N ILE A 32 -14.75 17.21 18.95
CA ILE A 32 -15.66 16.17 18.42
C ILE A 32 -15.70 16.21 16.89
N PHE A 33 -15.74 17.40 16.29
CA PHE A 33 -15.67 17.56 14.83
C PHE A 33 -14.37 16.99 14.25
N TRP A 34 -13.22 17.32 14.84
CA TRP A 34 -11.93 16.79 14.40
C TRP A 34 -11.79 15.28 14.64
N ILE A 35 -12.33 14.73 15.73
CA ILE A 35 -12.38 13.27 15.96
C ILE A 35 -13.25 12.60 14.90
N GLY A 36 -14.44 13.14 14.62
CA GLY A 36 -15.32 12.62 13.57
C GLY A 36 -14.65 12.64 12.19
N LEU A 37 -14.00 13.75 11.83
CA LEU A 37 -13.24 13.87 10.60
C LEU A 37 -12.08 12.87 10.52
N PHE A 38 -11.32 12.71 11.61
CA PHE A 38 -10.22 11.75 11.65
C PHE A 38 -10.72 10.30 11.50
N VAL A 39 -11.83 9.94 12.16
CA VAL A 39 -12.46 8.62 12.01
C VAL A 39 -12.93 8.40 10.57
N LEU A 40 -13.55 9.40 9.93
CA LEU A 40 -13.96 9.30 8.52
C LEU A 40 -12.77 9.14 7.57
N ILE A 41 -11.67 9.86 7.81
CA ILE A 41 -10.43 9.72 7.04
C ILE A 41 -9.85 8.32 7.20
N VAL A 42 -9.73 7.82 8.43
CA VAL A 42 -9.21 6.48 8.70
C VAL A 42 -10.09 5.39 8.08
N LEU A 43 -11.41 5.50 8.17
CA LEU A 43 -12.35 4.58 7.54
C LEU A 43 -12.26 4.60 6.01
N GLY A 44 -12.19 5.80 5.40
CA GLY A 44 -12.03 5.95 3.96
C GLY A 44 -10.71 5.38 3.44
N ILE A 45 -9.62 5.63 4.16
CA ILE A 45 -8.30 5.05 3.86
C ILE A 45 -8.35 3.52 4.01
N GLY A 46 -8.88 3.01 5.13
CA GLY A 46 -9.01 1.57 5.41
C GLY A 46 -9.79 0.81 4.33
N ALA A 47 -10.94 1.34 3.91
CA ALA A 47 -11.75 0.76 2.84
C ALA A 47 -11.01 0.74 1.49
N SER A 48 -10.27 1.81 1.18
CA SER A 48 -9.48 1.93 -0.05
C SER A 48 -8.33 0.93 -0.11
N PHE A 49 -7.67 0.67 1.03
CA PHE A 49 -6.63 -0.36 1.13
C PHE A 49 -7.23 -1.77 1.00
N PHE A 50 -8.37 -2.03 1.63
CA PHE A 50 -9.03 -3.34 1.56
C PHE A 50 -9.48 -3.68 0.13
N ALA A 51 -10.02 -2.71 -0.62
CA ALA A 51 -10.44 -2.90 -2.00
C ALA A 51 -9.29 -3.29 -2.95
N LYS A 52 -8.06 -2.84 -2.68
CA LYS A 52 -6.87 -3.21 -3.47
C LYS A 52 -6.27 -4.57 -3.10
N ALA A 53 -6.62 -5.13 -1.95
CA ALA A 53 -6.07 -6.39 -1.44
C ALA A 53 -6.82 -7.64 -1.90
N GLY A 54 -7.86 -7.50 -2.71
CA GLY A 54 -8.66 -8.62 -3.21
C GLY A 54 -7.85 -9.63 -4.05
N PRO A 55 -8.27 -10.91 -4.09
CA PRO A 55 -7.62 -11.95 -4.87
C PRO A 55 -7.64 -11.61 -6.35
N ASN A 56 -6.50 -11.78 -7.02
CA ASN A 56 -6.38 -11.55 -8.46
C ASN A 56 -6.71 -12.84 -9.21
N LYS A 57 -7.37 -12.74 -10.37
CA LYS A 57 -7.57 -13.89 -11.26
C LYS A 57 -6.26 -14.56 -11.65
N LEU A 58 -5.17 -13.79 -11.73
CA LEU A 58 -3.84 -14.27 -12.13
C LEU A 58 -2.99 -14.81 -10.99
N ASP A 59 -3.49 -14.86 -9.75
CA ASP A 59 -2.71 -15.34 -8.60
C ASP A 59 -2.22 -16.78 -8.80
N SER A 60 -3.11 -17.69 -9.23
CA SER A 60 -2.77 -19.09 -9.51
C SER A 60 -1.82 -19.23 -10.69
N PHE A 61 -1.96 -18.38 -11.71
CA PHE A 61 -1.08 -18.37 -12.87
C PHE A 61 0.35 -17.94 -12.50
N ALA A 62 0.49 -16.85 -11.74
CA ALA A 62 1.79 -16.38 -11.27
C ALA A 62 2.48 -17.38 -10.33
N GLN A 63 1.70 -18.08 -9.48
CA GLN A 63 2.21 -19.18 -8.66
C GLN A 63 2.67 -20.36 -9.51
N CYS A 64 1.89 -20.78 -10.52
CA CYS A 64 2.31 -21.84 -11.43
C CYS A 64 3.63 -21.50 -12.15
N ILE A 65 3.80 -20.27 -12.64
CA ILE A 65 5.06 -19.83 -13.28
C ILE A 65 6.23 -19.96 -12.30
N LYS A 66 6.02 -19.61 -11.03
CA LYS A 66 7.06 -19.78 -10.00
C LYS A 66 7.37 -21.26 -9.75
N ASP A 67 6.34 -22.09 -9.67
CA ASP A 67 6.46 -23.51 -9.34
C ASP A 67 7.02 -24.34 -10.50
N SER A 68 6.86 -23.89 -11.75
CA SER A 68 7.51 -24.50 -12.93
C SER A 68 9.02 -24.27 -12.97
N GLY A 69 9.54 -23.41 -12.09
CA GLY A 69 10.96 -23.08 -11.98
C GLY A 69 11.43 -22.01 -12.97
N VAL A 70 10.51 -21.41 -13.73
CA VAL A 70 10.82 -20.23 -14.55
C VAL A 70 11.30 -19.09 -13.64
N ILE A 71 12.27 -18.30 -14.10
CA ILE A 71 12.81 -17.16 -13.36
C ILE A 71 12.69 -15.90 -14.21
N PHE A 72 12.23 -14.82 -13.59
CA PHE A 72 12.11 -13.50 -14.19
C PHE A 72 13.19 -12.55 -13.65
N TYR A 73 14.22 -12.29 -14.43
CA TYR A 73 15.25 -11.30 -14.14
C TYR A 73 14.86 -9.93 -14.70
N GLY A 74 15.02 -8.89 -13.90
CA GLY A 74 14.80 -7.52 -14.36
C GLY A 74 15.26 -6.46 -13.38
N ALA A 75 15.03 -5.19 -13.72
CA ALA A 75 15.38 -4.05 -12.87
C ALA A 75 14.15 -3.27 -12.40
N PHE A 76 14.18 -2.73 -11.18
CA PHE A 76 13.08 -1.91 -10.65
C PHE A 76 12.76 -0.67 -11.50
N TRP A 77 13.78 -0.08 -12.14
CA TRP A 77 13.65 1.12 -12.98
C TRP A 77 13.33 0.80 -14.45
N CYS A 78 13.37 -0.46 -14.86
CA CYS A 78 13.20 -0.87 -16.25
C CYS A 78 11.73 -0.75 -16.69
N PRO A 79 11.39 0.09 -17.68
CA PRO A 79 10.00 0.31 -18.11
C PRO A 79 9.33 -0.97 -18.60
N HIS A 80 10.06 -1.79 -19.37
CA HIS A 80 9.56 -3.05 -19.88
C HIS A 80 9.24 -4.05 -18.76
N CYS A 81 10.08 -4.09 -17.74
CA CYS A 81 9.90 -4.91 -16.56
C CYS A 81 8.66 -4.47 -15.75
N GLN A 82 8.44 -3.15 -15.66
CA GLN A 82 7.26 -2.58 -15.01
C GLN A 82 5.99 -2.89 -15.81
N ASN A 83 6.03 -2.84 -17.14
CA ASN A 83 4.92 -3.25 -18.00
C ASN A 83 4.57 -4.72 -17.78
N THR A 84 5.57 -5.60 -17.76
CA THR A 84 5.37 -7.01 -17.44
C THR A 84 4.70 -7.19 -16.08
N LYS A 85 5.24 -6.57 -15.01
CA LYS A 85 4.64 -6.63 -13.67
C LYS A 85 3.21 -6.08 -13.62
N LYS A 86 2.93 -5.02 -14.40
CA LYS A 86 1.61 -4.39 -14.47
C LYS A 86 0.55 -5.32 -15.07
N MET A 87 0.91 -6.15 -16.06
CA MET A 87 -0.02 -7.15 -16.62
C MET A 87 -0.50 -8.16 -15.56
N PHE A 88 0.33 -8.47 -14.57
CA PHE A 88 -0.04 -9.34 -13.45
C PHE A 88 -0.80 -8.60 -12.33
N GLY A 89 -0.82 -7.26 -12.33
CA GLY A 89 -1.47 -6.47 -11.30
C GLY A 89 -0.99 -6.84 -9.89
N THR A 90 -1.90 -7.14 -8.97
CA THR A 90 -1.57 -7.59 -7.61
C THR A 90 -0.93 -8.99 -7.55
N ALA A 91 -1.08 -9.82 -8.59
CA ALA A 91 -0.46 -11.16 -8.65
C ALA A 91 1.06 -11.09 -8.87
N GLN A 92 1.62 -9.93 -9.23
CA GLN A 92 3.05 -9.74 -9.42
C GLN A 92 3.89 -10.16 -8.20
N LYS A 93 3.29 -10.13 -6.99
CA LYS A 93 3.91 -10.56 -5.74
C LYS A 93 4.28 -12.05 -5.72
N TYR A 94 3.66 -12.86 -6.58
CA TYR A 94 3.95 -14.29 -6.70
C TYR A 94 4.94 -14.60 -7.82
N LEU A 95 5.25 -13.65 -8.69
CA LEU A 95 6.20 -13.88 -9.78
C LEU A 95 7.59 -14.25 -9.23
N PRO A 96 8.31 -15.17 -9.90
CA PRO A 96 9.67 -15.55 -9.55
C PRO A 96 10.68 -14.48 -9.97
N TYR A 97 10.51 -13.26 -9.45
CA TYR A 97 11.30 -12.09 -9.82
C TYR A 97 12.64 -12.03 -9.08
N ILE A 98 13.73 -11.79 -9.83
CA ILE A 98 15.06 -11.47 -9.31
C ILE A 98 15.42 -10.05 -9.75
N GLU A 99 15.69 -9.20 -8.75
CA GLU A 99 16.24 -7.86 -8.98
C GLU A 99 17.68 -7.99 -9.46
N CYS A 100 17.98 -7.32 -10.57
CA CYS A 100 19.30 -7.34 -11.18
C CYS A 100 20.04 -6.00 -11.07
N SER A 101 19.36 -4.90 -10.75
CA SER A 101 20.01 -3.60 -10.61
C SER A 101 20.60 -3.40 -9.22
N THR A 102 21.75 -2.73 -9.16
CA THR A 102 22.21 -2.10 -7.92
C THR A 102 21.22 -1.01 -7.48
N PRO A 103 21.16 -0.66 -6.18
CA PRO A 103 20.21 0.32 -5.66
C PRO A 103 20.32 1.71 -6.30
N ASP A 104 21.51 2.10 -6.77
CA ASP A 104 21.78 3.36 -7.48
C ASP A 104 21.37 3.34 -8.97
N GLY A 105 20.93 2.18 -9.49
CA GLY A 105 20.51 2.02 -10.87
C GLY A 105 21.64 1.92 -11.90
N GLN A 106 22.91 2.00 -11.48
CA GLN A 106 24.06 2.13 -12.40
C GLN A 106 24.76 0.81 -12.74
N GLY A 107 24.51 -0.23 -11.96
CA GLY A 107 25.20 -1.51 -12.08
C GLY A 107 24.26 -2.70 -12.07
N GLN A 108 24.82 -3.87 -12.38
CA GLN A 108 24.13 -5.14 -12.29
C GLN A 108 24.67 -5.97 -11.10
N LEU A 109 23.76 -6.57 -10.33
CA LEU A 109 24.04 -7.47 -9.22
C LEU A 109 24.68 -8.77 -9.73
N GLN A 110 25.58 -9.33 -8.92
CA GLN A 110 26.38 -10.49 -9.32
C GLN A 110 25.52 -11.72 -9.68
N ILE A 111 24.41 -11.93 -8.98
CA ILE A 111 23.46 -13.01 -9.27
C ILE A 111 22.96 -13.02 -10.73
N CYS A 112 22.84 -11.86 -11.37
CA CYS A 112 22.41 -11.76 -12.76
C CYS A 112 23.59 -11.85 -13.74
N LYS A 113 24.77 -11.33 -13.34
CA LYS A 113 26.02 -11.49 -14.11
C LYS A 113 26.42 -12.96 -14.24
N ASP A 114 26.34 -13.72 -13.15
CA ASP A 114 26.64 -15.16 -13.11
C ASP A 114 25.70 -15.98 -14.00
N LYS A 115 24.50 -15.46 -14.26
CA LYS A 115 23.50 -16.04 -15.15
C LYS A 115 23.57 -15.50 -16.59
N GLY A 116 24.50 -14.60 -16.88
CA GLY A 116 24.70 -14.03 -18.21
C GLY A 116 23.54 -13.15 -18.69
N VAL A 117 22.79 -12.52 -17.78
CA VAL A 117 21.67 -11.65 -18.14
C VAL A 117 22.20 -10.36 -18.79
N THR A 118 21.88 -10.13 -20.06
CA THR A 118 22.41 -8.96 -20.81
C THR A 118 21.38 -7.86 -21.04
N ASN A 119 20.09 -8.18 -21.02
CA ASN A 119 18.99 -7.20 -21.15
C ASN A 119 17.83 -7.56 -20.20
N TYR A 120 16.86 -6.65 -20.10
CA TYR A 120 15.67 -6.85 -19.28
C TYR A 120 14.40 -6.51 -20.07
N PRO A 121 13.26 -7.15 -19.77
CA PRO A 121 13.12 -8.33 -18.91
C PRO A 121 13.75 -9.59 -19.53
N TRP A 122 14.22 -10.50 -18.68
CA TRP A 122 14.87 -11.75 -19.10
C TRP A 122 14.27 -12.92 -18.34
N TRP A 123 13.78 -13.90 -19.08
CA TRP A 123 13.14 -15.09 -18.54
C TRP A 123 13.98 -16.32 -18.83
N THR A 124 14.18 -17.17 -17.83
CA THR A 124 14.90 -18.44 -18.00
C THR A 124 14.05 -19.60 -17.51
N HIS A 125 14.13 -20.72 -18.20
CA HIS A 125 13.59 -21.99 -17.73
C HIS A 125 14.76 -22.96 -17.45
N PRO A 126 15.16 -23.17 -16.19
CA PRO A 126 16.34 -23.97 -15.85
C PRO A 126 16.30 -25.41 -16.37
N ALA A 127 15.12 -26.03 -16.41
CA ALA A 127 14.98 -27.40 -16.89
C ALA A 127 15.25 -27.58 -18.39
N THR A 128 14.92 -26.58 -19.22
CA THR A 128 15.08 -26.62 -20.68
C THR A 128 16.27 -25.79 -21.17
N SER A 129 16.90 -25.01 -20.28
CA SER A 129 17.94 -24.03 -20.62
C SER A 129 17.49 -23.01 -21.68
N THR A 130 16.18 -22.80 -21.84
CA THR A 130 15.61 -21.83 -22.78
C THR A 130 15.53 -20.45 -22.14
N VAL A 131 15.69 -19.43 -22.99
CA VAL A 131 15.65 -18.02 -22.61
C VAL A 131 14.61 -17.31 -23.45
N LEU A 132 13.83 -16.43 -22.82
CA LEU A 132 12.99 -15.44 -23.49
C LEU A 132 13.39 -14.03 -23.04
N THR A 133 13.52 -13.12 -23.99
CA THR A 133 13.97 -11.74 -23.74
C THR A 133 12.94 -10.74 -24.23
N GLY A 134 12.71 -9.67 -23.49
CA GLY A 134 11.75 -8.63 -23.84
C GLY A 134 10.35 -8.90 -23.29
N GLU A 135 9.43 -7.97 -23.56
CA GLU A 135 8.05 -8.10 -23.12
C GLU A 135 7.34 -9.21 -23.89
N HIS A 136 6.61 -10.05 -23.15
CA HIS A 136 5.78 -11.12 -23.69
C HIS A 136 4.38 -11.03 -23.11
N THR A 137 3.40 -11.46 -23.88
CA THR A 137 2.00 -11.57 -23.46
C THR A 137 1.82 -12.66 -22.41
N LEU A 138 0.69 -12.62 -21.68
CA LEU A 138 0.35 -13.66 -20.71
C LEU A 138 0.22 -15.05 -21.37
N GLN A 139 -0.20 -15.12 -22.63
CA GLN A 139 -0.30 -16.37 -23.37
C GLN A 139 1.08 -16.94 -23.71
N GLU A 140 2.01 -16.12 -24.20
CA GLU A 140 3.37 -16.58 -24.48
C GLU A 140 4.08 -17.04 -23.20
N LEU A 141 3.86 -16.35 -22.08
CA LEU A 141 4.38 -16.78 -20.78
C LEU A 141 3.72 -18.08 -20.29
N ALA A 142 2.44 -18.28 -20.58
CA ALA A 142 1.74 -19.53 -20.28
C ALA A 142 2.34 -20.71 -21.06
N ASP A 143 2.56 -20.52 -22.36
CA ASP A 143 3.17 -21.53 -23.22
C ASP A 143 4.61 -21.84 -22.80
N PHE A 144 5.39 -20.80 -22.47
CA PHE A 144 6.78 -20.96 -22.01
C PHE A 144 6.90 -21.69 -20.67
N SER A 145 6.00 -21.42 -19.74
CA SER A 145 6.00 -22.02 -18.40
C SER A 145 5.19 -23.31 -18.31
N SER A 146 4.54 -23.74 -19.40
CA SER A 146 3.57 -24.84 -19.41
C SER A 146 2.42 -24.67 -18.40
N CYS A 147 2.06 -23.42 -18.09
CA CYS A 147 1.01 -23.08 -17.15
C CYS A 147 -0.29 -22.71 -17.87
N THR A 148 -1.44 -23.02 -17.27
CA THR A 148 -2.74 -22.65 -17.86
C THR A 148 -3.14 -21.23 -17.45
N LEU A 149 -3.52 -20.40 -18.42
CA LEU A 149 -4.05 -19.07 -18.17
C LEU A 149 -5.52 -19.16 -17.71
N PRO A 150 -5.89 -18.57 -16.56
CA PRO A 150 -7.28 -18.56 -16.09
C PRO A 150 -8.15 -17.64 -16.97
N LYS A 151 -9.41 -18.06 -17.18
CA LYS A 151 -10.41 -17.35 -18.00
C LYS A 151 -11.06 -16.15 -17.28
#